data_AF-A0A8C5QMQ9-F1
#
_entry.id   AF-A0A8C5QMQ9-F1
#
_cell.length_a   1.000
_cell.length_b   1.000
_cell.length_c   1.000
_cell.angle_alpha   90.00
_cell.angle_beta   90.00
_cell.angle_gamma   90.00
#
_symmetry.space_group_name_H-M   'P 1'
#
loop_
_entity.id
_entity.type
_entity.pdbx_description
1 polymer ?
#
loop_
_entity_poly.entity_id
_entity_poly.type
_entity_poly.pdbx_seq_one_letter_code
_entity_poly.pdbx_strand_id
1 'polypeptide(L)'
;MANQTNNCSCNPPYSEGEQAVVAMYSVVLVIGLPANILTAVLTFLQIRKKNVLAVYLFSLSLSELMYLGTLPLWILYIRNGHKWEWGDTACKITGYIFFNNIYISIFLLCCISIDRFIAVEYSLESRGVRRQRVAIVVTLVLCALVVLPHCTTFILQDGNPQDHQGRCFETSPISKTTANFYLARFVIGFLLPLLILIFTNYTIKRRIETSSSFTDYQKTKVKWLARTIIIIFLICFAPYHLVMFLKAINYFLHPGRQCPFEDAVYTTYSAFLCLVTMNSVADPFIYVLVSDNVRKDMCRALTGWRRQISFSNKSDNSINPDTMNSREQEAATQLTHCQ
;
A
#
# COMPACT_ATOMS: atom_id res chain seq x y z
N MET A 1 15.36 -17.81 -49.85
CA MET A 1 15.64 -17.99 -48.41
C MET A 1 14.46 -17.40 -47.66
N ALA A 2 13.67 -18.25 -47.00
CA ALA A 2 12.43 -17.85 -46.34
C ALA A 2 12.75 -16.95 -45.14
N ASN A 3 12.10 -15.78 -45.09
CA ASN A 3 12.18 -14.85 -43.97
C ASN A 3 11.34 -15.43 -42.82
N GLN A 4 11.93 -16.28 -41.97
CA GLN A 4 11.31 -16.74 -40.74
C GLN A 4 11.25 -15.56 -39.77
N THR A 5 10.15 -14.80 -39.81
CA THR A 5 9.66 -14.09 -38.64
C THR A 5 9.29 -15.15 -37.60
N ASN A 6 10.26 -15.53 -36.77
CA ASN A 6 10.02 -16.37 -35.60
C ASN A 6 9.01 -15.63 -34.72
N ASN A 7 7.74 -16.04 -34.78
CA ASN A 7 6.74 -15.66 -33.78
C ASN A 7 7.23 -16.18 -32.43
N CYS A 8 7.86 -15.29 -31.65
CA CYS A 8 8.33 -15.59 -30.31
C CYS A 8 7.10 -15.64 -29.39
N SER A 9 6.60 -16.86 -29.13
CA SER A 9 5.53 -17.10 -28.16
C SER A 9 6.13 -17.33 -26.79
N CYS A 10 5.81 -16.47 -25.82
CA CYS A 10 6.22 -16.67 -24.44
C CYS A 10 5.26 -17.65 -23.75
N ASN A 11 5.77 -18.56 -22.94
CA ASN A 11 4.96 -19.52 -22.20
C ASN A 11 5.28 -19.45 -20.69
N PRO A 12 4.87 -18.38 -19.99
CA PRO A 12 5.10 -18.27 -18.55
C PRO A 12 4.44 -19.42 -17.78
N PRO A 13 5.04 -19.88 -16.67
CA PRO A 13 4.50 -20.96 -15.85
C PRO A 13 3.37 -20.47 -14.94
N TYR A 14 2.23 -20.10 -15.51
CA TYR A 14 1.07 -19.53 -14.78
C TYR A 14 0.57 -20.38 -13.61
N SER A 15 0.66 -21.71 -13.72
CA SER A 15 0.22 -22.65 -12.69
C SER A 15 1.15 -22.71 -11.47
N GLU A 16 2.40 -22.25 -11.60
CA GLU A 16 3.36 -22.27 -10.50
C GLU A 16 3.03 -21.19 -9.47
N GLY A 17 2.80 -21.61 -8.22
CA GLY A 17 2.54 -20.67 -7.12
C GLY A 17 1.13 -20.11 -7.08
N GLU A 18 0.22 -20.55 -7.95
CA GLU A 18 -1.18 -20.09 -8.01
C GLU A 18 -1.86 -20.14 -6.63
N GLN A 19 -1.75 -21.29 -5.95
CA GLN A 19 -2.33 -21.48 -4.61
C GLN A 19 -1.75 -20.52 -3.57
N ALA A 20 -0.45 -20.22 -3.65
CA ALA A 20 0.22 -19.29 -2.74
C ALA A 20 -0.24 -17.85 -2.97
N VAL A 21 -0.38 -17.43 -4.24
CA VAL A 21 -0.89 -16.10 -4.60
C VAL A 21 -2.33 -15.93 -4.14
N VAL A 22 -3.20 -16.92 -4.41
CA VAL A 22 -4.60 -16.92 -3.96
C VAL A 22 -4.70 -16.86 -2.44
N ALA A 23 -3.90 -17.66 -1.72
CA ALA A 23 -3.87 -17.64 -0.27
C ALA A 23 -3.44 -16.25 0.25
N MET A 24 -2.41 -15.65 -0.35
CA MET A 24 -1.93 -14.33 0.06
C MET A 24 -2.97 -13.23 -0.18
N TYR A 25 -3.59 -13.19 -1.36
CA TYR A 25 -4.65 -12.22 -1.65
C TYR A 25 -5.85 -12.38 -0.71
N SER A 26 -6.18 -13.63 -0.35
CA SER A 26 -7.23 -13.91 0.64
C SER A 26 -6.86 -13.38 2.03
N VAL A 27 -5.62 -13.57 2.48
CA VAL A 27 -5.13 -13.03 3.75
C VAL A 27 -5.12 -11.50 3.75
N VAL A 28 -4.64 -10.89 2.67
CA VAL A 28 -4.64 -9.43 2.49
C VAL A 28 -6.06 -8.89 2.53
N LEU A 29 -7.02 -9.56 1.91
CA LEU A 29 -8.43 -9.15 1.95
C LEU A 29 -9.01 -9.25 3.37
N VAL A 30 -8.83 -10.40 4.04
CA VAL A 30 -9.40 -10.67 5.37
C VAL A 30 -8.84 -9.73 6.44
N ILE A 31 -7.54 -9.41 6.38
CA ILE A 31 -6.88 -8.54 7.36
C ILE A 31 -6.96 -7.08 6.94
N GLY A 32 -6.61 -6.79 5.69
CA GLY A 32 -6.50 -5.44 5.15
C GLY A 32 -7.83 -4.70 5.10
N LEU A 33 -8.94 -5.37 4.76
CA LEU A 33 -10.25 -4.73 4.66
C LEU A 33 -10.73 -4.16 6.01
N PRO A 34 -10.87 -4.95 7.10
CA PRO A 34 -11.30 -4.39 8.38
C PRO A 34 -10.29 -3.36 8.93
N ALA A 35 -8.99 -3.57 8.73
CA ALA A 35 -7.97 -2.67 9.24
C ALA A 35 -7.98 -1.30 8.53
N ASN A 36 -8.18 -1.27 7.21
CA ASN A 36 -8.30 -0.03 6.45
C ASN A 36 -9.64 0.67 6.65
N ILE A 37 -10.74 -0.07 6.85
CA ILE A 37 -12.04 0.53 7.25
C ILE A 37 -11.88 1.26 8.59
N LEU A 38 -11.32 0.58 9.60
CA LEU A 38 -11.08 1.17 10.90
C LEU A 38 -10.17 2.41 10.80
N THR A 39 -9.09 2.31 10.03
CA THR A 39 -8.15 3.42 9.81
C THR A 39 -8.85 4.60 9.13
N ALA A 40 -9.67 4.36 8.10
CA ALA A 40 -10.44 5.40 7.42
C ALA A 40 -11.41 6.12 8.38
N VAL A 41 -12.15 5.37 9.23
CA VAL A 41 -13.05 5.98 10.22
C VAL A 41 -12.26 6.83 11.22
N LEU A 42 -11.19 6.29 11.80
CA LEU A 42 -10.39 6.99 12.81
C LEU A 42 -9.72 8.24 12.23
N THR A 43 -9.14 8.14 11.04
CA THR A 43 -8.50 9.28 10.36
C THR A 43 -9.50 10.33 9.95
N PHE A 44 -10.71 9.95 9.51
CA PHE A 44 -11.80 10.89 9.24
C PHE A 44 -12.19 11.70 10.49
N LEU A 45 -12.30 11.06 11.65
CA LEU A 45 -12.54 11.76 12.92
C LEU A 45 -11.39 12.73 13.27
N GLN A 46 -10.14 12.37 12.96
CA GLN A 46 -8.98 13.24 13.18
C GLN A 46 -8.90 14.40 12.18
N ILE A 47 -9.38 14.21 10.94
CA ILE A 47 -9.57 15.29 9.96
C ILE A 47 -10.56 16.33 10.52
N ARG A 48 -11.65 15.90 11.17
CA ARG A 48 -12.60 16.82 11.84
C ARG A 48 -11.92 17.63 12.96
N LYS A 49 -10.95 17.02 13.65
CA LYS A 49 -10.08 17.67 14.67
C LYS A 49 -8.90 18.47 14.06
N LYS A 50 -8.93 18.78 12.76
CA LYS A 50 -7.91 19.57 12.03
C LYS A 50 -6.51 18.95 12.01
N ASN A 51 -6.39 17.64 12.17
CA ASN A 51 -5.12 16.95 12.02
C ASN A 51 -4.72 16.86 10.53
N VAL A 52 -3.57 17.43 10.18
CA VAL A 52 -3.04 17.50 8.81
C VAL A 52 -2.64 16.11 8.31
N LEU A 53 -1.89 15.37 9.13
CA LEU A 53 -1.42 14.03 8.80
C LEU A 53 -2.58 13.06 8.51
N ALA A 54 -3.71 13.25 9.20
CA ALA A 54 -4.89 12.42 9.01
C ALA A 54 -5.47 12.51 7.58
N VAL A 55 -5.23 13.60 6.84
CA VAL A 55 -5.65 13.72 5.43
C VAL A 55 -4.92 12.71 4.56
N TYR A 56 -3.60 12.60 4.69
CA TYR A 56 -2.80 11.66 3.90
C TYR A 56 -3.16 10.21 4.23
N LEU A 57 -3.30 9.90 5.52
CA LEU A 57 -3.66 8.56 5.97
C LEU A 57 -5.08 8.14 5.57
N PHE A 58 -6.04 9.06 5.64
CA PHE A 58 -7.40 8.78 5.17
C PHE A 58 -7.42 8.48 3.67
N SER A 59 -6.65 9.26 2.90
CA SER A 59 -6.56 9.09 1.45
C SER A 59 -5.85 7.78 1.08
N LEU A 60 -4.85 7.39 1.87
CA LEU A 60 -4.16 6.10 1.76
C LEU A 60 -5.16 4.97 2.00
N SER A 61 -5.89 4.99 3.12
CA SER A 61 -6.92 3.97 3.39
C SER A 61 -8.02 3.94 2.34
N LEU A 62 -8.44 5.08 1.78
CA LEU A 62 -9.43 5.07 0.70
C LEU A 62 -8.90 4.39 -0.56
N SER A 63 -7.65 4.68 -0.95
CA SER A 63 -6.96 4.00 -2.06
C SER A 63 -6.85 2.50 -1.83
N GLU A 64 -6.49 2.08 -0.62
CA GLU A 64 -6.42 0.66 -0.24
C GLU A 64 -7.79 -0.01 -0.29
N LEU A 65 -8.85 0.62 0.22
CA LEU A 65 -10.20 0.07 0.19
C LEU A 65 -10.72 -0.13 -1.24
N MET A 66 -10.42 0.79 -2.16
CA MET A 66 -10.76 0.63 -3.57
C MET A 66 -10.06 -0.59 -4.17
N TYR A 67 -8.77 -0.77 -3.89
CA TYR A 67 -8.01 -1.94 -4.35
C TYR A 67 -8.50 -3.25 -3.72
N LEU A 68 -8.68 -3.29 -2.40
CA LEU A 68 -9.19 -4.46 -1.68
C LEU A 68 -10.57 -4.88 -2.20
N GLY A 69 -11.40 -3.94 -2.65
CA GLY A 69 -12.67 -4.24 -3.32
C GLY A 69 -12.52 -5.00 -4.65
N THR A 70 -11.37 -4.89 -5.32
CA THR A 70 -11.07 -5.63 -6.57
C THR A 70 -10.44 -6.99 -6.34
N LEU A 71 -9.87 -7.26 -5.15
CA LEU A 71 -9.18 -8.52 -4.83
C LEU A 71 -10.02 -9.79 -5.09
N PRO A 72 -11.33 -9.84 -4.80
CA PRO A 72 -12.14 -11.01 -5.12
C PRO A 72 -12.10 -11.38 -6.61
N LEU A 73 -12.08 -10.39 -7.51
CA LEU A 73 -11.99 -10.63 -8.95
C LEU A 73 -10.63 -11.19 -9.34
N TRP A 74 -9.54 -10.69 -8.74
CA TRP A 74 -8.19 -11.23 -8.94
C TRP A 74 -8.08 -12.68 -8.46
N ILE A 75 -8.64 -13.00 -7.29
CA ILE A 75 -8.66 -14.36 -6.74
C ILE A 75 -9.40 -15.32 -7.69
N LEU A 76 -10.56 -14.91 -8.19
CA LEU A 76 -11.34 -15.72 -9.14
C LEU A 76 -10.64 -15.86 -10.49
N TYR A 77 -10.01 -14.80 -10.99
CA TYR A 77 -9.21 -14.82 -12.22
C TYR A 77 -8.09 -15.86 -12.17
N ILE A 78 -7.32 -15.84 -11.07
CA ILE A 78 -6.20 -16.76 -10.86
C ILE A 78 -6.73 -18.20 -10.78
N ARG A 79 -7.77 -18.45 -9.96
CA ARG A 79 -8.41 -19.77 -9.82
C ARG A 79 -9.00 -20.32 -11.11
N ASN A 80 -9.40 -19.44 -12.03
CA ASN A 80 -9.94 -19.84 -13.33
C ASN A 80 -8.83 -20.08 -14.39
N GLY A 81 -7.60 -20.33 -13.94
CA GLY A 81 -6.46 -20.55 -14.82
C GLY A 81 -6.11 -19.32 -15.66
N HIS A 82 -6.16 -18.13 -15.04
CA HIS A 82 -5.86 -16.85 -15.68
C HIS A 82 -6.79 -16.52 -16.87
N LYS A 83 -8.05 -16.93 -16.78
CA LYS A 83 -9.11 -16.60 -17.77
C LYS A 83 -10.07 -15.57 -17.20
N TRP A 84 -10.10 -14.39 -17.81
CA TRP A 84 -10.95 -13.28 -17.41
C TRP A 84 -12.33 -13.36 -18.07
N GLU A 85 -13.38 -13.54 -17.25
CA GLU A 85 -14.75 -13.77 -17.75
C GLU A 85 -15.68 -12.55 -17.63
N TRP A 86 -15.27 -11.50 -16.91
CA TRP A 86 -16.13 -10.35 -16.57
C TRP A 86 -16.12 -9.23 -17.64
N GLY A 87 -15.57 -9.50 -18.83
CA GLY A 87 -15.47 -8.56 -19.93
C GLY A 87 -14.31 -7.56 -19.83
N ASP A 88 -13.96 -6.96 -20.98
CA ASP A 88 -12.80 -6.08 -21.13
C ASP A 88 -12.86 -4.84 -20.23
N THR A 89 -14.03 -4.20 -20.12
CA THR A 89 -14.21 -3.03 -19.26
C THR A 89 -13.90 -3.33 -17.80
N ALA A 90 -14.34 -4.48 -17.29
CA ALA A 90 -14.05 -4.88 -15.92
C ALA A 90 -12.56 -5.14 -15.72
N CYS A 91 -11.89 -5.80 -16.67
CA CYS A 91 -10.44 -6.00 -16.63
C CYS A 91 -9.73 -4.64 -16.56
N LYS A 92 -10.02 -3.73 -17.49
CA LYS A 92 -9.43 -2.39 -17.54
C LYS A 92 -9.62 -1.63 -16.22
N ILE A 93 -10.82 -1.65 -15.64
CA ILE A 93 -11.10 -1.00 -14.35
C ILE A 93 -10.32 -1.63 -13.20
N THR A 94 -10.28 -2.96 -13.08
CA THR A 94 -9.57 -3.62 -11.97
C THR A 94 -8.07 -3.39 -12.04
N GLY A 95 -7.47 -3.51 -13.23
CA GLY A 95 -6.07 -3.16 -13.44
C GLY A 95 -5.80 -1.69 -13.18
N TYR A 96 -6.67 -0.80 -13.66
CA TYR A 96 -6.56 0.64 -13.39
C TYR A 96 -6.52 0.94 -11.89
N ILE A 97 -7.46 0.40 -11.12
CA ILE A 97 -7.50 0.58 -9.65
C ILE A 97 -6.22 0.02 -9.02
N PHE A 98 -5.80 -1.18 -9.41
CA PHE A 98 -4.59 -1.82 -8.90
C PHE A 98 -3.33 -0.97 -9.09
N PHE A 99 -3.05 -0.54 -10.32
CA PHE A 99 -1.85 0.25 -10.59
C PHE A 99 -1.92 1.65 -9.96
N ASN A 100 -3.10 2.29 -9.91
CA ASN A 100 -3.25 3.56 -9.21
C ASN A 100 -2.98 3.42 -7.71
N ASN A 101 -3.48 2.35 -7.08
CA ASN A 101 -3.26 2.09 -5.67
C ASN A 101 -1.76 2.06 -5.33
N ILE A 102 -0.95 1.30 -6.07
CA ILE A 102 0.50 1.20 -5.85
C ILE A 102 1.15 2.59 -5.77
N TYR A 103 0.95 3.43 -6.77
CA TYR A 103 1.64 4.72 -6.84
C TYR A 103 1.04 5.76 -5.90
N ILE A 104 -0.29 5.80 -5.73
CA ILE A 104 -0.93 6.67 -4.73
C ILE A 104 -0.37 6.35 -3.35
N SER A 105 -0.28 5.06 -2.99
CA SER A 105 0.25 4.64 -1.69
C SER A 105 1.71 5.05 -1.50
N ILE A 106 2.56 4.83 -2.50
CA ILE A 106 3.97 5.27 -2.48
C ILE A 106 4.11 6.79 -2.27
N PHE A 107 3.37 7.59 -3.04
CA PHE A 107 3.49 9.04 -2.94
C PHE A 107 2.87 9.59 -1.65
N LEU A 108 1.79 8.98 -1.14
CA LEU A 108 1.24 9.35 0.17
C LEU A 108 2.21 9.02 1.31
N LEU A 109 2.96 7.92 1.23
CA LEU A 109 4.05 7.63 2.17
C LEU A 109 5.15 8.71 2.12
N CYS A 110 5.47 9.21 0.93
CA CYS A 110 6.39 10.35 0.77
C CYS A 110 5.82 11.62 1.43
N CYS A 111 4.55 11.95 1.19
CA CYS A 111 3.88 13.10 1.81
C CYS A 111 3.85 13.00 3.34
N ILE A 112 3.59 11.80 3.90
CA ILE A 112 3.65 11.54 5.34
C ILE A 112 5.06 11.78 5.87
N SER A 113 6.08 11.30 5.16
CA SER A 113 7.48 11.51 5.54
C SER A 113 7.90 12.98 5.49
N ILE A 114 7.46 13.71 4.46
CA ILE A 114 7.69 15.15 4.30
C ILE A 114 6.98 15.97 5.38
N ASP A 115 5.70 15.69 5.69
CA ASP A 115 4.99 16.40 6.77
C ASP A 115 5.71 16.24 8.11
N ARG A 116 6.20 15.03 8.39
CA ARG A 116 7.02 14.78 9.59
C ARG A 116 8.33 15.54 9.55
N PHE A 117 9.01 15.55 8.41
CA PHE A 117 10.24 16.33 8.24
C PHE A 117 10.00 17.81 8.53
N ILE A 118 8.97 18.41 7.94
CA ILE A 118 8.62 19.82 8.16
C ILE A 118 8.28 20.08 9.63
N ALA A 119 7.55 19.16 10.28
CA ALA A 119 7.18 19.28 11.69
C ALA A 119 8.39 19.27 12.63
N VAL A 120 9.44 18.51 12.31
CA VAL A 120 10.66 18.41 13.13
C VAL A 120 11.66 19.52 12.82
N GLU A 121 11.91 19.79 11.53
CA GLU A 121 12.93 20.74 11.09
C GLU A 121 12.48 22.19 11.28
N TYR A 122 11.22 22.49 10.98
CA TYR A 122 10.69 23.85 10.98
C TYR A 122 9.65 24.05 12.08
N SER A 123 9.86 23.50 13.28
CA SER A 123 8.84 23.47 14.35
C SER A 123 8.13 24.81 14.62
N LEU A 124 8.84 25.95 14.56
CA LEU A 124 8.27 27.30 14.73
C LEU A 124 7.54 27.83 13.49
N GLU A 125 8.08 27.63 12.28
CA GLU A 125 7.50 28.09 11.00
C GLU A 125 6.39 27.15 10.48
N SER A 126 6.38 25.90 10.95
CA SER A 126 5.46 24.85 10.54
C SER A 126 3.99 25.18 10.84
N ARG A 127 3.71 26.05 11.82
CA ARG A 127 2.36 26.52 12.13
C ARG A 127 1.71 27.27 10.95
N GLY A 128 2.50 27.93 10.11
CA GLY A 128 2.02 28.62 8.91
C GLY A 128 1.78 27.69 7.72
N VAL A 129 2.66 26.70 7.54
CA VAL A 129 2.73 25.79 6.37
C VAL A 129 1.86 24.54 6.52
N ARG A 130 1.74 23.98 7.72
CA ARG A 130 0.96 22.76 8.01
C ARG A 130 -0.51 23.08 8.15
N ARG A 131 -1.15 23.42 7.03
CA ARG A 131 -2.59 23.66 6.94
C ARG A 131 -3.28 22.47 6.30
N GLN A 132 -4.41 22.07 6.88
CA GLN A 132 -5.24 20.99 6.35
C GLN A 132 -5.63 21.21 4.88
N ARG A 133 -5.92 22.46 4.49
CA ARG A 133 -6.22 22.81 3.09
C ARG A 133 -5.07 22.50 2.14
N VAL A 134 -3.83 22.77 2.55
CA VAL A 134 -2.63 22.48 1.75
C VAL A 134 -2.49 20.96 1.58
N ALA A 135 -2.65 20.17 2.64
CA ALA A 135 -2.60 18.72 2.54
C ALA A 135 -3.68 18.16 1.60
N ILE A 136 -4.91 18.69 1.66
CA ILE A 136 -5.99 18.27 0.73
C ILE A 136 -5.61 18.59 -0.72
N VAL A 137 -5.14 19.80 -1.00
CA VAL A 137 -4.73 20.20 -2.36
C VAL A 137 -3.57 19.35 -2.85
N VAL A 138 -2.54 19.13 -2.02
CA VAL A 138 -1.39 18.27 -2.35
C VAL A 138 -1.86 16.86 -2.69
N THR A 139 -2.73 16.27 -1.87
CA THR A 139 -3.29 14.94 -2.14
C THR A 139 -4.09 14.90 -3.43
N LEU A 140 -4.97 15.88 -3.69
CA LEU A 140 -5.77 15.91 -4.91
C LEU A 140 -4.91 16.03 -6.17
N VAL A 141 -3.89 16.90 -6.13
CA VAL A 141 -2.94 17.08 -7.24
C VAL A 141 -2.15 15.79 -7.45
N LEU A 142 -1.62 15.19 -6.39
CA LEU A 142 -0.92 13.92 -6.45
C LEU A 142 -1.80 12.82 -7.05
N CYS A 143 -3.03 12.67 -6.58
CA CYS A 143 -3.97 11.70 -7.13
C CYS A 143 -4.19 11.96 -8.63
N ALA A 144 -4.43 13.21 -9.04
CA ALA A 144 -4.60 13.56 -10.45
C ALA A 144 -3.35 13.23 -11.31
N LEU A 145 -2.15 13.48 -10.78
CA LEU A 145 -0.88 13.18 -11.46
C LEU A 145 -0.68 11.67 -11.68
N VAL A 146 -1.29 10.81 -10.87
CA VAL A 146 -1.24 9.34 -11.05
C VAL A 146 -2.39 8.85 -11.93
N VAL A 147 -3.61 9.30 -11.61
CA VAL A 147 -4.89 8.87 -12.21
C VAL A 147 -4.99 9.25 -13.68
N LEU A 148 -4.56 10.46 -14.06
CA LEU A 148 -4.72 10.95 -15.43
C LEU A 148 -3.82 10.21 -16.43
N PRO A 149 -2.50 10.05 -16.21
CA PRO A 149 -1.67 9.26 -17.12
C PRO A 149 -2.14 7.82 -17.23
N HIS A 150 -2.51 7.20 -16.12
CA HIS A 150 -3.04 5.83 -16.12
C HIS A 150 -4.37 5.72 -16.90
N CYS A 151 -5.21 6.75 -16.90
CA CYS A 151 -6.47 6.70 -17.63
C CYS A 151 -6.20 6.59 -19.14
N THR A 152 -5.22 7.35 -19.63
CA THR A 152 -4.82 7.29 -21.04
C THR A 152 -4.24 5.94 -21.43
N THR A 153 -3.46 5.30 -20.56
CA THR A 153 -2.82 4.02 -20.86
C THR A 153 -3.73 2.81 -20.71
N PHE A 154 -4.67 2.85 -19.76
CA PHE A 154 -5.48 1.68 -19.39
C PHE A 154 -6.90 1.71 -19.95
N ILE A 155 -7.50 2.90 -20.09
CA ILE A 155 -8.90 3.03 -20.51
C ILE A 155 -9.00 3.45 -21.98
N LEU A 156 -8.14 4.38 -22.42
CA LEU A 156 -8.24 4.98 -23.76
C LEU A 156 -7.44 4.24 -24.84
N GLN A 157 -6.55 3.32 -24.45
CA GLN A 157 -5.78 2.53 -25.42
C GLN A 157 -6.57 1.28 -25.78
N ASP A 158 -7.18 1.28 -26.97
CA ASP A 158 -7.90 0.13 -27.52
C ASP A 158 -6.89 -0.96 -27.91
N GLY A 159 -6.66 -1.91 -26.99
CA GLY A 159 -6.05 -3.20 -27.32
C GLY A 159 -7.06 -4.07 -28.08
N ASN A 160 -6.62 -4.72 -29.15
CA ASN A 160 -7.47 -5.65 -29.89
C ASN A 160 -7.77 -6.87 -28.97
N PRO A 161 -9.03 -7.18 -28.63
CA PRO A 161 -9.37 -8.21 -27.65
C PRO A 161 -8.89 -9.62 -28.01
N GLN A 162 -8.55 -9.89 -29.28
CA GLN A 162 -7.96 -11.16 -29.70
C GLN A 162 -6.48 -11.33 -29.30
N ASP A 163 -5.77 -10.26 -28.97
CA ASP A 163 -4.33 -10.28 -28.66
C ASP A 163 -4.03 -10.76 -27.23
N HIS A 164 -5.06 -10.89 -26.39
CA HIS A 164 -4.90 -11.17 -24.96
C HIS A 164 -5.20 -12.61 -24.55
N GLN A 165 -5.64 -13.49 -25.45
CA GLN A 165 -6.00 -14.90 -25.14
C GLN A 165 -6.92 -15.04 -23.89
N GLY A 166 -7.74 -14.01 -23.58
CA GLY A 166 -8.57 -13.97 -22.37
C GLY A 166 -7.85 -13.64 -21.06
N ARG A 167 -6.58 -13.24 -21.09
CA ARG A 167 -5.80 -12.80 -19.92
C ARG A 167 -5.99 -11.31 -19.65
N CYS A 168 -5.89 -10.91 -18.39
CA CYS A 168 -6.02 -9.52 -17.96
C CYS A 168 -4.67 -8.98 -17.47
N PHE A 169 -4.08 -8.04 -18.22
CA PHE A 169 -2.78 -7.40 -17.92
C PHE A 169 -1.55 -8.32 -17.82
N GLU A 170 -1.62 -9.50 -18.43
CA GLU A 170 -0.52 -10.47 -18.54
C GLU A 170 -0.10 -10.65 -20.02
N THR A 171 0.27 -9.55 -20.66
CA THR A 171 0.74 -9.56 -22.05
C THR A 171 2.25 -9.82 -22.11
N SER A 172 2.62 -10.93 -22.75
CA SER A 172 4.01 -11.28 -23.10
C SER A 172 4.06 -11.70 -24.58
N PRO A 173 5.05 -11.26 -25.37
CA PRO A 173 6.19 -10.42 -24.98
C PRO A 173 5.79 -8.95 -24.76
N ILE A 174 6.57 -8.24 -23.93
CA ILE A 174 6.29 -6.82 -23.68
C ILE A 174 6.58 -5.94 -24.90
N SER A 175 5.76 -4.90 -25.11
CA SER A 175 5.98 -3.92 -26.19
C SER A 175 7.04 -2.87 -25.83
N LYS A 176 7.56 -2.13 -26.82
CA LYS A 176 8.45 -0.97 -26.59
C LYS A 176 7.84 0.05 -25.65
N THR A 177 6.54 0.31 -25.83
CA THR A 177 5.77 1.23 -25.00
C THR A 177 5.72 0.74 -23.56
N THR A 178 5.43 -0.54 -23.35
CA THR A 178 5.42 -1.18 -22.02
C THR A 178 6.79 -1.12 -21.35
N ALA A 179 7.88 -1.39 -22.08
CA ALA A 179 9.24 -1.32 -21.56
C ALA A 179 9.61 0.11 -21.12
N ASN A 180 9.26 1.13 -21.92
CA ASN A 180 9.44 2.53 -21.53
C ASN A 180 8.62 2.89 -20.28
N PHE A 181 7.38 2.39 -20.18
CA PHE A 181 6.56 2.57 -18.98
C PHE A 181 7.19 1.93 -17.74
N TYR A 182 7.78 0.74 -17.85
CA TYR A 182 8.50 0.11 -16.74
C TYR A 182 9.71 0.92 -16.27
N LEU A 183 10.49 1.50 -17.20
CA LEU A 183 11.58 2.42 -16.84
C LEU A 183 11.07 3.67 -16.12
N ALA A 184 10.04 4.31 -16.68
CA ALA A 184 9.44 5.50 -16.07
C ALA A 184 8.91 5.20 -14.66
N ARG A 185 8.21 4.07 -14.49
CA ARG A 185 7.69 3.57 -13.20
C ARG A 185 8.79 3.26 -12.21
N PHE A 186 9.93 2.72 -12.65
CA PHE A 186 11.09 2.50 -11.77
C PHE A 186 11.66 3.83 -11.26
N VAL A 187 11.83 4.82 -12.13
CA VAL A 187 12.39 6.12 -11.73
C VAL A 187 11.42 6.89 -10.84
N ILE A 188 10.18 7.05 -11.30
CA ILE A 188 9.16 7.90 -10.68
C ILE A 188 8.51 7.21 -9.47
N GLY A 189 8.28 5.90 -9.56
CA GLY A 189 7.61 5.11 -8.53
C GLY A 189 8.54 4.45 -7.52
N PHE A 190 9.85 4.37 -7.77
CA PHE A 190 10.78 3.77 -6.81
C PHE A 190 11.96 4.67 -6.46
N LEU A 191 12.81 5.07 -7.42
CA LEU A 191 14.03 5.82 -7.11
C LEU A 191 13.73 7.18 -6.47
N LEU A 192 12.83 7.98 -7.06
CA LEU A 192 12.49 9.29 -6.54
C LEU A 192 11.84 9.20 -5.14
N PRO A 193 10.84 8.33 -4.89
CA PRO A 193 10.31 8.07 -3.56
C PRO A 193 11.37 7.62 -2.55
N LEU A 194 12.26 6.71 -2.94
CA LEU A 194 13.34 6.22 -2.08
C LEU A 194 14.27 7.37 -1.66
N LEU A 195 14.67 8.23 -2.60
CA LEU A 195 15.52 9.39 -2.32
C LEU A 195 14.84 10.37 -1.37
N ILE A 196 13.54 10.65 -1.58
CA ILE A 196 12.75 11.49 -0.68
C ILE A 196 12.75 10.88 0.73
N LEU A 197 12.41 9.60 0.85
CA LEU A 197 12.37 8.90 2.14
C LEU A 197 13.73 8.89 2.84
N ILE A 198 14.82 8.64 2.12
CA ILE A 198 16.17 8.67 2.71
C ILE A 198 16.50 10.08 3.20
N PHE A 199 16.27 11.09 2.36
CA PHE A 199 16.58 12.49 2.68
C PHE A 199 15.80 13.01 3.90
N THR A 200 14.48 12.83 3.91
CA THR A 200 13.62 13.29 5.01
C THR A 200 13.99 12.60 6.31
N ASN A 201 14.14 11.27 6.30
CA ASN A 201 14.46 10.50 7.50
C ASN A 201 15.89 10.77 8.01
N TYR A 202 16.86 10.94 7.12
CA TYR A 202 18.22 11.34 7.50
C TYR A 202 18.23 12.70 8.20
N THR A 203 17.52 13.69 7.64
CA THR A 203 17.48 15.04 8.20
C THR A 203 16.75 15.07 9.54
N ILE A 204 15.60 14.39 9.64
CA ILE A 204 14.87 14.18 10.91
C ILE A 204 15.82 13.58 11.97
N LYS A 205 16.56 12.52 11.62
CA LYS A 205 17.49 11.87 12.55
C LYS A 205 18.55 12.85 13.05
N ARG A 206 19.22 13.55 12.12
CA ARG A 206 20.28 14.52 12.44
C ARG A 206 19.77 15.61 13.38
N ARG A 207 18.60 16.20 13.07
CA ARG A 207 18.03 17.29 13.86
C ARG A 207 17.68 16.87 15.28
N ILE A 208 17.12 15.68 15.43
CA ILE A 208 16.73 15.11 16.73
C ILE A 208 17.95 14.77 17.58
N GLU A 209 19.04 14.31 16.97
CA GLU A 209 20.29 14.03 17.70
C GLU A 209 20.90 15.32 18.26
N THR A 210 20.86 16.41 17.50
CA THR A 210 21.40 17.72 17.91
C THR A 210 20.51 18.51 18.87
N SER A 211 19.22 18.19 18.97
CA SER A 211 18.28 18.95 19.78
C SER A 211 18.22 18.44 21.22
N SER A 212 18.34 19.36 22.19
CA SER A 212 18.08 19.12 23.61
C SER A 212 16.59 19.12 23.97
N SER A 213 15.71 19.51 23.04
CA SER A 213 14.27 19.67 23.28
C SER A 213 13.47 18.36 23.22
N PHE A 214 14.07 17.27 22.75
CA PHE A 214 13.42 15.95 22.66
C PHE A 214 13.92 15.02 23.76
N THR A 215 13.00 14.29 24.39
CA THR A 215 13.36 13.22 25.34
C THR A 215 13.93 12.01 24.61
N ASP A 216 14.79 11.21 25.26
CA ASP A 216 15.40 10.02 24.64
C ASP A 216 14.38 9.01 24.12
N TYR A 217 13.21 8.93 24.77
CA TYR A 217 12.06 8.16 24.29
C TYR A 217 11.55 8.68 22.95
N GLN A 218 11.32 9.99 22.81
CA GLN A 218 10.87 10.60 21.55
C GLN A 218 11.92 10.42 20.44
N LYS A 219 13.22 10.56 20.76
CA LYS A 219 14.31 10.34 19.81
C LYS A 219 14.30 8.91 19.28
N THR A 220 14.19 7.93 20.19
CA THR A 220 14.14 6.50 19.86
C THR A 220 12.91 6.17 19.02
N LYS A 221 11.74 6.67 19.42
CA LYS A 221 10.49 6.47 18.69
C LYS A 221 10.61 7.00 17.26
N VAL A 222 11.04 8.23 17.06
CA VAL A 222 11.13 8.82 15.71
C VAL A 222 12.10 8.05 14.82
N LYS A 223 13.26 7.63 15.35
CA LYS A 223 14.25 6.80 14.65
C LYS A 223 13.70 5.42 14.28
N TRP A 224 12.87 4.84 15.14
CA TRP A 224 12.23 3.56 14.89
C TRP A 224 11.17 3.69 13.78
N LEU A 225 10.29 4.70 13.87
CA LEU A 225 9.30 5.03 12.83
C LEU A 225 9.94 5.27 11.46
N ALA A 226 11.03 6.03 11.43
CA ALA A 226 11.78 6.31 10.22
C ALA A 226 12.31 5.04 9.55
N ARG A 227 12.92 4.15 10.33
CA ARG A 227 13.39 2.84 9.85
C ARG A 227 12.24 1.96 9.37
N THR A 228 11.15 1.88 10.13
CA THR A 228 10.00 1.04 9.78
C THR A 228 9.39 1.43 8.44
N ILE A 229 9.20 2.73 8.17
CA ILE A 229 8.64 3.20 6.88
C ILE A 229 9.57 2.83 5.71
N ILE A 230 10.88 3.02 5.86
CA ILE A 230 11.86 2.66 4.82
C ILE A 230 11.88 1.13 4.61
N ILE A 231 11.87 0.34 5.68
CA ILE A 231 11.89 -1.12 5.59
C ILE A 231 10.63 -1.64 4.89
N ILE A 232 9.45 -1.14 5.27
CA ILE A 232 8.19 -1.51 4.62
C ILE A 232 8.25 -1.13 3.14
N PHE A 233 8.71 0.09 2.82
CA PHE A 233 8.84 0.53 1.44
C PHE A 233 9.77 -0.39 0.62
N LEU A 234 10.93 -0.74 1.19
CA LEU A 234 11.92 -1.59 0.53
C LEU A 234 11.44 -3.04 0.39
N ILE A 235 10.71 -3.59 1.36
CA ILE A 235 10.21 -4.97 1.30
C ILE A 235 9.03 -5.07 0.33
N CYS A 236 8.08 -4.14 0.41
CA CYS A 236 6.83 -4.20 -0.36
C CYS A 236 7.01 -3.72 -1.80
N PHE A 237 7.75 -2.63 -2.05
CA PHE A 237 7.79 -2.01 -3.38
C PHE A 237 9.07 -2.26 -4.16
N ALA A 238 10.24 -2.34 -3.52
CA ALA A 238 11.51 -2.48 -4.24
C ALA A 238 11.59 -3.74 -5.13
N PRO A 239 11.21 -4.95 -4.65
CA PRO A 239 11.40 -6.16 -5.43
C PRO A 239 10.61 -6.11 -6.75
N TYR A 240 9.35 -5.64 -6.68
CA TYR A 240 8.49 -5.47 -7.85
C TYR A 240 9.06 -4.49 -8.87
N HIS A 241 9.49 -3.31 -8.41
CA HIS A 241 10.06 -2.29 -9.29
C HIS A 241 11.39 -2.73 -9.92
N LEU A 242 12.22 -3.47 -9.18
CA LEU A 242 13.47 -4.05 -9.71
C LEU A 242 13.19 -5.07 -10.81
N VAL A 243 12.21 -5.96 -10.64
CA VAL A 243 11.86 -6.93 -11.70
C VAL A 243 11.30 -6.23 -12.94
N MET A 244 10.45 -5.22 -12.79
CA MET A 244 9.98 -4.42 -13.95
C MET A 244 11.15 -3.74 -14.67
N PHE A 245 12.09 -3.16 -13.92
CA PHE A 245 13.30 -2.57 -14.48
C PHE A 245 14.11 -3.61 -15.26
N LEU A 246 14.34 -4.80 -14.70
CA LEU A 246 15.06 -5.88 -15.38
C LEU A 246 14.35 -6.36 -16.64
N LYS A 247 13.01 -6.49 -16.63
CA LYS A 247 12.23 -6.80 -17.84
C LYS A 247 12.43 -5.75 -18.92
N ALA A 248 12.44 -4.46 -18.56
CA ALA A 248 12.68 -3.37 -19.50
C ALA A 248 14.10 -3.40 -20.07
N ILE A 249 15.12 -3.59 -19.22
CA ILE A 249 16.52 -3.71 -19.66
C ILE A 249 16.69 -4.91 -20.61
N ASN A 250 16.10 -6.06 -20.27
CA ASN A 250 16.13 -7.25 -21.12
C ASN A 250 15.47 -6.99 -22.49
N TYR A 251 14.36 -6.24 -22.54
CA TYR A 251 13.73 -5.83 -23.80
C TYR A 251 14.70 -5.08 -24.72
N PHE A 252 15.45 -4.12 -24.18
CA PHE A 252 16.38 -3.29 -24.96
C PHE A 252 17.69 -4.01 -25.30
N LEU A 253 18.20 -4.87 -24.42
CA LEU A 253 19.44 -5.63 -24.65
C LEU A 253 19.25 -6.81 -25.60
N HIS A 254 18.06 -7.43 -25.61
CA HIS A 254 17.76 -8.62 -26.42
C HIS A 254 16.49 -8.44 -27.28
N PRO A 255 16.50 -7.53 -28.28
CA PRO A 255 15.35 -7.35 -29.17
C PRO A 255 14.94 -8.67 -29.84
N GLY A 256 13.66 -9.04 -29.70
CA GLY A 256 13.11 -10.27 -30.30
C GLY A 256 13.48 -11.58 -29.59
N ARG A 257 14.17 -11.56 -28.44
CA ARG A 257 14.56 -12.76 -27.66
C ARG A 257 14.23 -12.64 -26.17
N GLN A 258 13.04 -12.13 -25.87
CA GLN A 258 12.65 -11.76 -24.50
C GLN A 258 11.99 -12.89 -23.72
N CYS A 259 11.33 -13.82 -24.41
CA CYS A 259 10.52 -14.86 -23.77
C CYS A 259 11.28 -15.75 -22.76
N PRO A 260 12.52 -16.22 -23.01
CA PRO A 260 13.22 -17.03 -22.02
C PRO A 260 13.41 -16.33 -20.67
N PHE A 261 13.66 -15.02 -20.70
CA PHE A 261 13.77 -14.20 -19.49
C PHE A 261 12.39 -13.93 -18.87
N GLU A 262 11.38 -13.63 -19.69
CA GLU A 262 10.01 -13.39 -19.20
C GLU A 262 9.41 -14.63 -18.51
N ASP A 263 9.63 -15.81 -19.08
CA ASP A 263 9.16 -17.09 -18.53
C ASP A 263 9.90 -17.40 -17.22
N ALA A 264 11.23 -17.21 -17.19
CA ALA A 264 12.05 -17.47 -16.00
C ALA A 264 11.75 -16.52 -14.83
N VAL A 265 11.41 -15.25 -15.10
CA VAL A 265 11.17 -14.23 -14.06
C VAL A 265 9.72 -14.18 -13.61
N TYR A 266 8.79 -14.88 -14.28
CA TYR A 266 7.36 -14.78 -14.01
C TYR A 266 7.00 -15.16 -12.56
N THR A 267 7.47 -16.30 -12.05
CA THR A 267 7.17 -16.75 -10.68
C THR A 267 7.68 -15.74 -9.64
N THR A 268 8.88 -15.18 -9.87
CA THR A 268 9.46 -14.12 -9.03
C THR A 268 8.65 -12.82 -9.12
N TYR A 269 8.22 -12.43 -10.32
CA TYR A 269 7.35 -11.28 -10.55
C TYR A 269 6.04 -11.42 -9.76
N SER A 270 5.38 -12.56 -9.85
CA SER A 270 4.12 -12.85 -9.14
C SER A 270 4.29 -12.81 -7.62
N ALA A 271 5.39 -13.38 -7.11
CA ALA A 271 5.74 -13.31 -5.68
C ALA A 271 6.02 -11.87 -5.21
N PHE A 272 6.65 -11.04 -6.03
CA PHE A 272 6.90 -9.64 -5.70
C PHE A 272 5.66 -8.76 -5.83
N LEU A 273 4.76 -9.08 -6.76
CA LEU A 273 3.44 -8.46 -6.84
C LEU A 273 2.68 -8.69 -5.54
N CYS A 274 2.69 -9.92 -5.07
CA CYS A 274 2.20 -10.34 -3.76
C CYS A 274 2.76 -9.47 -2.60
N LEU A 275 4.07 -9.20 -2.57
CA LEU A 275 4.68 -8.30 -1.56
C LEU A 275 4.15 -6.86 -1.64
N VAL A 276 3.87 -6.35 -2.85
CA VAL A 276 3.23 -5.04 -3.02
C VAL A 276 1.84 -5.04 -2.39
N THR A 277 1.06 -6.10 -2.61
CA THR A 277 -0.31 -6.20 -2.04
C THR A 277 -0.32 -6.30 -0.51
N MET A 278 0.75 -6.83 0.08
CA MET A 278 0.90 -6.86 1.54
C MET A 278 1.05 -5.46 2.15
N ASN A 279 1.36 -4.42 1.35
CA ASN A 279 1.37 -3.03 1.82
C ASN A 279 0.02 -2.64 2.43
N SER A 280 -1.10 -3.11 1.86
CA SER A 280 -2.45 -2.85 2.37
C SER A 280 -2.64 -3.29 3.82
N VAL A 281 -1.90 -4.31 4.27
CA VAL A 281 -1.90 -4.78 5.67
C VAL A 281 -0.96 -3.97 6.54
N ALA A 282 0.11 -3.40 5.97
CA ALA A 282 1.11 -2.60 6.67
C ALA A 282 0.64 -1.17 6.98
N ASP A 283 -0.20 -0.56 6.13
CA ASP A 283 -0.62 0.84 6.27
C ASP A 283 -1.31 1.19 7.61
N PRO A 284 -2.21 0.36 8.17
CA PRO A 284 -2.78 0.58 9.50
C PRO A 284 -1.72 0.60 10.62
N PHE A 285 -0.66 -0.19 10.50
CA PHE A 285 0.46 -0.13 11.45
C PHE A 285 1.15 1.23 11.37
N ILE A 286 1.36 1.78 10.16
CA ILE A 286 1.94 3.12 9.99
C ILE A 286 1.10 4.16 10.76
N TYR A 287 -0.23 4.08 10.70
CA TYR A 287 -1.08 5.02 11.44
C TYR A 287 -0.91 4.93 12.96
N VAL A 288 -0.96 3.72 13.51
CA VAL A 288 -0.80 3.46 14.96
C VAL A 288 0.58 3.91 15.44
N LEU A 289 1.60 3.66 14.62
CA LEU A 289 2.97 3.97 14.94
C LEU A 289 3.25 5.48 14.89
N VAL A 290 2.67 6.20 13.92
CA VAL A 290 2.94 7.62 13.71
C VAL A 290 2.20 8.52 14.73
N SER A 291 1.06 8.11 15.31
CA SER A 291 0.28 8.97 16.21
C SER A 291 0.01 8.40 17.61
N ASP A 292 0.57 9.04 18.64
CA ASP A 292 0.34 8.68 20.06
C ASP A 292 -1.13 8.83 20.49
N ASN A 293 -1.81 9.86 19.97
CA ASN A 293 -3.23 10.09 20.23
C ASN A 293 -4.09 8.95 19.66
N VAL A 294 -3.60 8.30 18.61
CA VAL A 294 -4.29 7.22 17.90
C VAL A 294 -4.04 5.88 18.57
N ARG A 295 -2.84 5.62 19.11
CA ARG A 295 -2.65 4.46 20.01
C ARG A 295 -3.70 4.48 21.12
N LYS A 296 -3.97 5.65 21.71
CA LYS A 296 -4.99 5.82 22.74
C LYS A 296 -6.43 5.69 22.21
N ASP A 297 -6.74 6.22 21.03
CA ASP A 297 -8.08 6.11 20.43
C ASP A 297 -8.37 4.67 19.94
N MET A 298 -7.39 3.97 19.37
CA MET A 298 -7.50 2.57 18.95
C MET A 298 -7.61 1.63 20.15
N CYS A 299 -6.81 1.82 21.21
CA CYS A 299 -6.98 1.07 22.45
C CYS A 299 -8.39 1.29 23.04
N ARG A 300 -8.92 2.52 23.00
CA ARG A 300 -10.30 2.82 23.43
C ARG A 300 -11.36 2.15 22.56
N ALA A 301 -11.17 2.10 21.24
CA ALA A 301 -12.07 1.39 20.33
C ALA A 301 -12.04 -0.13 20.59
N LEU A 302 -10.86 -0.73 20.71
CA LEU A 302 -10.69 -2.18 20.96
C LEU A 302 -11.24 -2.59 22.32
N THR A 303 -11.02 -1.79 23.37
CA THR A 303 -11.60 -2.04 24.71
C THR A 303 -13.11 -1.86 24.72
N GLY A 304 -13.63 -0.84 24.02
CA GLY A 304 -15.08 -0.65 23.83
C GLY A 304 -15.75 -1.82 23.12
N TRP A 305 -15.12 -2.35 22.06
CA TRP A 305 -15.61 -3.50 21.30
C TRP A 305 -15.56 -4.80 22.11
N ARG A 306 -14.46 -5.04 22.83
CA ARG A 306 -14.34 -6.18 23.76
C ARG A 306 -15.39 -6.13 24.86
N ARG A 307 -15.71 -4.92 25.35
CA ARG A 307 -16.78 -4.71 26.34
C ARG A 307 -18.15 -5.04 25.76
N GLN A 308 -18.46 -4.58 24.54
CA GLN A 308 -19.73 -4.90 23.87
C GLN A 308 -19.89 -6.40 23.57
N ILE A 309 -18.83 -7.08 23.12
CA ILE A 309 -18.84 -8.54 22.91
C ILE A 309 -19.01 -9.28 24.25
N SER A 310 -18.35 -8.80 25.32
CA SER A 310 -18.51 -9.36 26.67
C SER A 310 -19.90 -9.13 27.27
N PHE A 311 -20.61 -8.05 26.91
CA PHE A 311 -21.99 -7.82 27.34
C PHE A 311 -22.98 -8.66 26.53
N SER A 312 -22.75 -8.84 25.22
CA SER A 312 -23.57 -9.69 24.36
C SER A 312 -23.48 -11.18 24.72
N ASN A 313 -22.34 -11.65 25.27
CA ASN A 313 -22.20 -13.03 25.77
C ASN A 313 -22.74 -13.23 27.19
N LYS A 314 -23.13 -12.15 27.91
CA LYS A 314 -23.64 -12.20 29.29
C LYS A 314 -25.16 -12.08 29.38
N SER A 315 -25.84 -11.68 28.29
CA SER A 315 -27.30 -11.74 28.19
C SER A 315 -27.85 -13.17 28.14
N ASP A 316 -27.00 -14.19 27.92
CA ASP A 316 -27.40 -15.61 27.90
C ASP A 316 -27.06 -16.40 29.18
N ASN A 317 -26.38 -15.81 30.17
CA ASN A 317 -26.09 -16.48 31.44
C ASN A 317 -26.26 -15.51 32.63
N SER A 318 -27.20 -15.85 33.52
CA SER A 318 -27.54 -15.13 34.75
C SER A 318 -26.32 -14.82 35.63
N ILE A 319 -26.25 -13.59 36.17
CA ILE A 319 -25.06 -13.06 36.86
C ILE A 319 -25.29 -12.95 38.36
N ASN A 320 -24.38 -13.57 39.13
CA ASN A 320 -24.21 -13.39 40.57
C ASN A 320 -23.38 -12.11 40.87
N PRO A 321 -23.72 -11.33 41.92
CA PRO A 321 -23.20 -9.96 42.13
C PRO A 321 -21.74 -9.85 42.60
N ASP A 322 -21.10 -10.92 43.10
CA ASP A 322 -19.76 -10.83 43.71
C ASP A 322 -18.58 -10.72 42.72
N THR A 323 -18.81 -10.91 41.42
CA THR A 323 -17.74 -10.82 40.39
C THR A 323 -17.51 -9.41 39.84
N MET A 324 -18.24 -8.40 40.34
CA MET A 324 -18.16 -7.03 39.81
C MET A 324 -16.96 -6.26 40.38
N ASN A 325 -16.61 -6.44 41.66
CA ASN A 325 -15.53 -5.71 42.32
C ASN A 325 -14.13 -6.12 41.86
N SER A 326 -13.91 -7.42 41.59
CA SER A 326 -12.60 -7.93 41.16
C SER A 326 -12.22 -7.45 39.75
N ARG A 327 -13.21 -7.12 38.91
CA ARG A 327 -13.01 -6.74 37.49
C ARG A 327 -12.72 -5.26 37.28
N GLU A 328 -13.18 -4.39 38.18
CA GLU A 328 -12.78 -2.97 38.18
C GLU A 328 -11.29 -2.80 38.50
N GLN A 329 -10.75 -3.65 39.40
CA GLN A 329 -9.31 -3.68 39.70
C GLN A 329 -8.46 -4.24 38.54
N GLU A 330 -8.94 -5.24 37.81
CA GLU A 330 -8.22 -5.79 36.65
C GLU A 330 -8.22 -4.82 35.45
N ALA A 331 -9.33 -4.09 35.24
CA ALA A 331 -9.43 -3.03 34.24
C ALA A 331 -8.55 -1.81 34.57
N ALA A 332 -8.44 -1.43 35.84
CA ALA A 332 -7.52 -0.40 36.30
C ALA A 332 -6.05 -0.81 36.07
N THR A 333 -5.73 -2.09 36.24
CA THR A 333 -4.36 -2.61 36.05
C THR A 333 -3.93 -2.67 34.58
N GLN A 334 -4.86 -2.97 33.65
CA GLN A 334 -4.56 -2.97 32.21
C GLN A 334 -4.41 -1.56 31.61
N LEU A 335 -5.05 -0.54 32.21
CA LEU A 335 -4.86 0.86 31.83
C LEU A 335 -3.44 1.36 32.16
N THR A 336 -2.83 0.85 33.23
CA THR A 336 -1.46 1.20 33.65
C THR A 336 -0.41 0.61 32.71
N HIS A 337 -0.67 -0.54 32.09
CA HIS A 337 0.27 -1.20 31.19
C HIS A 337 0.35 -0.56 29.78
N CYS A 338 -0.51 0.44 29.50
CA CYS A 338 -0.62 1.18 28.24
C CYS A 338 -0.16 2.66 28.31
N GLN A 339 0.33 3.12 29.47
CA GLN A 339 1.06 4.39 29.60
C GLN A 339 2.49 4.19 29.12
#